data_AF-A0A1G5AII5-F1
#
_entry.id   AF-A0A1G5AII5-F1
#
_cell.length_a   1.000
_cell.length_b   1.000
_cell.length_c   1.000
_cell.angle_alpha   90.00
_cell.angle_beta   90.00
_cell.angle_gamma   90.00
#
_symmetry.space_group_name_H-M   'P 1'
#
loop_
_entity.id
_entity.type
_entity.pdbx_description
1 polymer ?
#
loop_
_entity_poly.entity_id
_entity_poly.type
_entity_poly.pdbx_seq_one_letter_code
_entity_poly.pdbx_strand_id
1 'polypeptide(L)'
;MVIGFVIWSIVALAFVVIAISTYRAEEAVGFFTFVKPPVVKDIKKYNKAVSVLWLVFAIALEVIGIPFLFLKQNSPLFFVMIIGVIALVIGLMIAYVRLEAKEKI
;
A
#
# COMPACT_ATOMS: atom_id res chain seq x y z
N MET A 1 -7.49 15.95 -15.29
CA MET A 1 -6.14 15.75 -15.89
C MET A 1 -5.83 14.27 -16.10
N VAL A 2 -6.10 13.75 -17.30
CA VAL A 2 -5.95 12.31 -17.62
C VAL A 2 -4.52 11.81 -17.40
N ILE A 3 -3.50 12.56 -17.86
CA ILE A 3 -2.09 12.16 -17.71
C ILE A 3 -1.69 12.00 -16.23
N GLY A 4 -2.15 12.90 -15.36
CA GLY A 4 -1.88 12.81 -13.92
C GLY A 4 -2.50 11.56 -13.29
N PHE A 5 -3.73 11.21 -13.69
CA PHE A 5 -4.37 9.97 -13.25
C PHE A 5 -3.65 8.73 -13.78
N VAL A 6 -3.19 8.73 -15.04
CA VAL A 6 -2.42 7.60 -15.61
C VAL A 6 -1.13 7.36 -14.82
N ILE A 7 -0.38 8.41 -14.50
CA ILE A 7 0.84 8.29 -13.67
C ILE A 7 0.48 7.74 -12.28
N TRP A 8 -0.60 8.22 -11.68
CA TRP A 8 -1.11 7.73 -10.41
C TRP A 8 -1.44 6.23 -10.44
N SER A 9 -2.19 5.77 -11.45
CA SER A 9 -2.57 4.37 -11.59
C SER A 9 -1.38 3.45 -11.83
N ILE A 10 -0.32 3.92 -12.50
CA ILE A 10 0.94 3.17 -12.63
C ILE A 10 1.58 2.93 -11.26
N VAL A 11 1.56 3.94 -10.38
CA VAL A 11 2.07 3.81 -9.00
C VAL A 11 1.21 2.84 -8.20
N ALA A 12 -0.12 2.94 -8.28
CA ALA A 12 -1.02 1.99 -7.62
C ALA A 12 -0.79 0.54 -8.10
N LEU A 13 -0.58 0.35 -9.40
CA LEU A 13 -0.29 -0.96 -9.99
C LEU A 13 1.03 -1.56 -9.48
N ALA A 14 2.05 -0.74 -9.24
CA ALA A 14 3.29 -1.21 -8.63
C ALA A 14 3.04 -1.84 -7.24
N PHE A 15 2.15 -1.25 -6.43
CA PHE A 15 1.77 -1.84 -5.14
C PHE A 15 0.96 -3.13 -5.27
N VAL A 16 0.15 -3.29 -6.33
CA VAL A 16 -0.50 -4.57 -6.65
C VAL A 16 0.55 -5.64 -6.98
N VAL A 17 1.58 -5.30 -7.77
CA VAL A 17 2.68 -6.23 -8.06
C VAL A 17 3.40 -6.64 -6.78
N ILE A 18 3.65 -5.68 -5.87
CA ILE A 18 4.20 -5.97 -4.55
C ILE A 18 3.30 -6.95 -3.79
N ALA A 19 1.99 -6.69 -3.71
CA ALA A 19 1.04 -7.57 -3.05
C ALA A 19 1.09 -9.02 -3.60
N ILE A 20 1.16 -9.18 -4.92
CA ILE A 20 1.27 -10.49 -5.58
C ILE A 20 2.62 -11.15 -5.27
N SER A 21 3.73 -10.40 -5.33
CA SER A 21 5.05 -10.92 -5.00
C SER A 21 5.13 -11.39 -3.55
N THR A 22 4.55 -10.63 -2.61
CA THR A 22 4.47 -10.97 -1.20
C THR A 22 3.69 -12.27 -0.98
N TYR A 23 2.55 -12.43 -1.65
CA TYR A 23 1.74 -13.65 -1.53
C TYR A 23 2.49 -14.91 -1.96
N ARG A 24 3.36 -14.79 -2.97
CA ARG A 24 4.11 -15.89 -3.56
C ARG A 24 5.45 -16.16 -2.87
N ALA A 25 5.89 -15.30 -1.96
CA ALA A 25 7.17 -15.44 -1.28
C ALA A 25 7.16 -16.66 -0.35
N GLU A 26 8.21 -17.47 -0.43
CA GLU A 26 8.43 -18.64 0.43
C GLU A 26 9.09 -18.27 1.77
N GLU A 27 9.80 -17.13 1.80
CA GLU A 27 10.41 -16.56 2.98
C GLU A 27 9.53 -15.44 3.56
N ALA A 28 9.68 -15.16 4.85
CA ALA A 28 9.01 -14.02 5.47
C ALA A 28 9.43 -12.73 4.74
N VAL A 29 8.46 -11.91 4.36
CA VAL A 29 8.76 -10.60 3.77
C VAL A 29 8.93 -9.53 4.85
N GLY A 30 9.71 -8.49 4.58
CA GLY A 30 9.66 -7.26 5.36
C GLY A 30 8.43 -6.41 5.01
N PHE A 31 8.22 -5.32 5.74
CA PHE A 31 7.19 -4.33 5.42
C PHE A 31 7.29 -3.83 3.97
N PHE A 32 8.47 -3.32 3.62
CA PHE A 32 8.81 -2.78 2.31
C PHE A 32 10.31 -3.03 2.06
N THR A 33 10.86 -2.50 0.97
CA THR A 33 12.29 -2.64 0.66
C THR A 33 13.16 -2.21 1.86
N PHE A 34 14.23 -2.97 2.14
CA PHE A 34 15.24 -2.70 3.17
C PHE A 34 14.80 -2.84 4.64
N VAL A 35 13.57 -3.27 4.91
CA VAL A 35 13.16 -3.69 6.26
C VAL A 35 13.50 -5.17 6.45
N LYS A 36 14.22 -5.50 7.52
CA LYS A 36 14.54 -6.90 7.84
C LYS A 36 13.24 -7.67 8.09
N PRO A 37 13.03 -8.83 7.43
CA PRO A 37 11.88 -9.65 7.72
C PRO A 37 11.84 -10.11 9.18
N PRO A 38 10.66 -10.17 9.81
CA PRO A 38 10.51 -10.72 11.15
C PRO A 38 10.65 -12.24 11.15
N VAL A 39 11.01 -12.81 12.30
CA VAL A 39 10.91 -14.26 12.54
C VAL A 39 9.47 -14.58 12.90
N VAL A 40 8.81 -15.40 12.07
CA VAL A 40 7.39 -15.74 12.20
C VAL A 40 7.20 -17.26 12.19
N LYS A 41 6.17 -17.73 12.90
CA LYS A 41 5.87 -19.18 13.02
C LYS A 41 5.29 -19.77 11.74
N ASP A 42 4.44 -19.01 11.06
CA ASP A 42 3.73 -19.42 9.85
C ASP A 42 3.93 -18.37 8.76
N ILE A 43 4.92 -18.61 7.91
CA ILE A 43 5.31 -17.71 6.82
C ILE A 43 4.15 -17.50 5.83
N LYS A 44 3.41 -18.57 5.48
CA LYS A 44 2.33 -18.48 4.50
C LYS A 44 1.19 -17.62 5.02
N LYS A 45 0.80 -17.80 6.29
CA LYS A 45 -0.24 -16.99 6.93
C LYS A 45 0.19 -15.53 7.05
N TYR A 46 1.41 -15.27 7.48
CA TYR A 46 1.98 -13.93 7.59
C TYR A 46 2.04 -13.23 6.23
N ASN A 47 2.67 -13.85 5.23
CA ASN A 47 2.80 -13.30 3.88
C ASN A 47 1.43 -13.06 3.23
N LYS A 48 0.45 -13.94 3.44
CA LYS A 48 -0.93 -13.70 2.97
C LYS A 48 -1.52 -12.43 3.60
N ALA A 49 -1.31 -12.21 4.90
CA ALA A 49 -1.82 -11.03 5.57
C ALA A 49 -1.12 -9.74 5.09
N VAL A 50 0.21 -9.76 4.90
CA VAL A 50 0.97 -8.61 4.34
C VAL A 50 0.58 -8.35 2.88
N SER A 51 0.32 -9.40 2.09
CA SER A 51 -0.19 -9.27 0.72
C SER A 51 -1.54 -8.56 0.67
N VAL A 52 -2.49 -8.97 1.51
CA VAL A 52 -3.80 -8.31 1.62
C VAL A 52 -3.63 -6.84 2.04
N LEU A 53 -2.70 -6.56 2.95
CA LEU A 53 -2.41 -5.20 3.39
C LEU A 53 -1.96 -4.30 2.20
N TRP A 54 -1.03 -4.78 1.38
CA TRP A 54 -0.58 -4.06 0.18
C TRP A 54 -1.68 -3.92 -0.88
N LEU A 55 -2.51 -4.94 -1.06
CA LEU A 55 -3.63 -4.90 -2.00
C LEU A 55 -4.69 -3.86 -1.59
N VAL A 56 -5.06 -3.83 -0.31
CA VAL A 56 -6.00 -2.83 0.23
C VAL A 56 -5.43 -1.42 0.10
N PHE A 57 -4.14 -1.24 0.38
CA PHE A 57 -3.46 0.03 0.18
C PHE A 57 -3.51 0.49 -1.28
N ALA A 58 -3.21 -0.39 -2.24
CA ALA A 58 -3.25 -0.07 -3.65
C ALA A 58 -4.66 0.37 -4.11
N ILE A 59 -5.70 -0.35 -3.68
CA ILE A 59 -7.10 0.00 -3.99
C ILE A 59 -7.47 1.36 -3.38
N ALA A 60 -7.14 1.59 -2.12
CA ALA A 60 -7.44 2.85 -1.45
C ALA A 60 -6.69 4.03 -2.10
N LEU A 61 -5.42 3.83 -2.49
CA LEU A 61 -4.64 4.80 -3.23
C LEU A 61 -5.31 5.14 -4.56
N GLU A 62 -5.73 4.14 -5.33
CA GLU A 62 -6.41 4.36 -6.62
C GLU A 62 -7.72 5.14 -6.46
N VAL A 63 -8.52 4.82 -5.44
CA VAL A 63 -9.76 5.54 -5.13
C VAL A 63 -9.49 7.01 -4.78
N ILE A 64 -8.45 7.30 -3.98
CA ILE A 64 -8.02 8.67 -3.69
C ILE A 64 -7.60 9.40 -4.96
N GLY A 65 -7.09 8.70 -5.98
CA GLY A 65 -6.66 9.25 -7.26
C GLY A 65 -7.80 9.68 -8.18
N ILE A 66 -9.01 9.13 -8.06
CA ILE A 66 -10.15 9.40 -8.96
C ILE A 66 -10.40 10.89 -9.23
N PRO A 67 -10.33 11.81 -8.24
CA PRO A 67 -10.49 13.23 -8.48
C PRO A 67 -9.52 13.82 -9.51
N PHE A 68 -8.34 13.23 -9.77
CA PHE A 68 -7.45 13.67 -10.85
C PHE A 68 -8.15 13.73 -12.20
N LEU A 69 -9.17 12.90 -12.45
CA LEU A 69 -9.92 12.91 -13.71
C LEU A 69 -10.73 14.20 -13.90
N PHE A 70 -11.28 14.75 -12.80
CA PHE A 70 -12.25 15.84 -12.83
C PHE A 70 -11.68 17.19 -12.41
N LEU A 71 -10.59 17.20 -11.62
CA LEU A 71 -9.99 18.43 -11.12
C LEU A 71 -9.20 19.18 -12.21
N LYS A 72 -9.35 20.50 -12.20
CA LYS A 72 -8.51 21.43 -12.96
C LYS A 72 -7.13 21.53 -12.31
N GLN A 73 -6.12 21.79 -13.13
CA GLN A 73 -4.77 22.08 -12.64
C GLN A 73 -4.81 23.21 -11.59
N ASN A 74 -3.99 23.07 -10.54
CA ASN A 74 -3.93 24.01 -9.41
C ASN A 74 -5.21 24.13 -8.57
N SER A 75 -6.12 23.15 -8.65
CA SER A 75 -7.27 23.09 -7.74
C SER A 75 -6.82 22.91 -6.28
N PRO A 76 -7.35 23.69 -5.32
CA PRO A 76 -7.07 23.50 -3.89
C PRO A 76 -7.44 22.11 -3.36
N LEU A 77 -8.34 21.38 -4.05
CA LEU A 77 -8.74 20.03 -3.66
C LEU A 77 -7.58 19.01 -3.71
N PHE A 78 -6.49 19.32 -4.44
CA PHE A 78 -5.27 18.51 -4.38
C PHE A 78 -4.64 18.47 -2.98
N PHE A 79 -4.81 19.51 -2.15
CA PHE A 79 -4.34 19.47 -0.76
C PHE A 79 -5.08 18.42 0.07
N VAL A 80 -6.38 18.27 -0.13
CA VAL A 80 -7.19 17.24 0.53
C VAL A 80 -6.72 15.85 0.12
N MET A 81 -6.40 15.66 -1.17
CA MET A 81 -5.84 14.41 -1.67
C MET A 81 -4.49 14.09 -1.04
N ILE A 82 -3.59 15.07 -0.92
CA ILE A 82 -2.28 14.91 -0.29
C ILE A 82 -2.45 14.46 1.17
N ILE A 83 -3.33 15.14 1.93
CA ILE A 83 -3.64 14.77 3.32
C ILE A 83 -4.21 13.34 3.38
N GLY A 84 -5.09 12.98 2.44
CA GLY A 84 -5.64 11.63 2.31
C GLY A 84 -4.57 10.57 2.11
N VAL A 85 -3.58 10.81 1.24
CA VAL A 85 -2.45 9.88 1.04
C VAL A 85 -1.59 9.78 2.30
N ILE A 86 -1.29 10.90 2.96
CA ILE A 86 -0.50 10.88 4.20
C ILE A 86 -1.22 10.04 5.26
N ALA A 87 -2.52 10.24 5.44
CA ALA A 87 -3.32 9.45 6.37
C ALA A 87 -3.35 7.96 5.98
N LEU A 88 -3.46 7.65 4.69
CA LEU A 88 -3.43 6.28 4.18
C LEU A 88 -2.09 5.59 4.49
N VAL A 89 -0.96 6.27 4.28
CA VAL A 89 0.38 5.73 4.58
C VAL A 89 0.57 5.52 6.09
N ILE A 90 0.12 6.45 6.94
CA ILE A 90 0.16 6.28 8.40
C ILE A 90 -0.70 5.07 8.82
N GLY A 91 -1.91 4.95 8.27
CA GLY A 91 -2.80 3.81 8.52
C GLY A 91 -2.16 2.48 8.13
N LEU A 92 -1.49 2.43 6.98
CA LEU A 92 -0.72 1.28 6.52
C LEU A 92 0.39 0.90 7.51
N MET A 93 1.20 1.87 7.95
CA MET A 93 2.28 1.63 8.93
C MET A 93 1.74 1.04 10.23
N ILE A 94 0.66 1.61 10.78
CA ILE A 94 0.03 1.14 12.02
C ILE A 94 -0.51 -0.29 11.83
N ALA A 95 -1.19 -0.55 10.72
CA ALA A 95 -1.72 -1.88 10.41
C ALA A 95 -0.62 -2.93 10.28
N TYR A 96 0.49 -2.58 9.62
CA TYR A 96 1.65 -3.47 9.52
C TYR A 96 2.28 -3.75 10.88
N VAL A 97 2.57 -2.72 11.70
CA VAL A 97 3.19 -2.91 13.02
C VAL A 97 2.33 -3.81 13.91
N ARG A 98 0.99 -3.66 13.85
CA ARG A 98 0.06 -4.53 14.58
C ARG A 98 0.05 -5.97 14.05
N LEU A 99 0.16 -6.14 12.74
CA LEU A 99 0.23 -7.46 12.10
C LEU A 99 1.53 -8.16 12.49
N GLU A 100 2.67 -7.47 12.42
CA GLU A 100 3.97 -8.00 12.82
C GLU A 100 3.94 -8.39 14.31
N ALA A 101 3.48 -7.50 15.20
CA ALA A 101 3.42 -7.79 16.64
C ALA A 101 2.56 -9.02 16.99
N LYS A 102 1.57 -9.36 16.17
CA LYS A 102 0.68 -10.51 16.38
C LYS A 102 1.31 -11.84 15.95
N GLU A 103 2.12 -11.83 14.90
CA GLU A 103 2.66 -13.05 14.26
C GLU A 103 4.14 -13.32 14.61
N LYS A 104 4.83 -12.35 15.23
CA LYS A 104 6.20 -12.47 15.71
C LYS A 104 6.27 -13.42 16.91
N ILE A 105 7.31 -14.26 16.93
CA ILE A 105 7.63 -15.16 18.05
C ILE A 105 8.53 -14.42 19.04
#